data_AF-X1PP33-F1
#
_entry.id   AF-X1PP33-F1
#
_cell.length_a   1.000
_cell.length_b   1.000
_cell.length_c   1.000
_cell.angle_alpha   90.00
_cell.angle_beta   90.00
_cell.angle_gamma   90.00
#
_symmetry.space_group_name_H-M   'P 1'
#
loop_
_entity.id
_entity.type
_entity.pdbx_description
1 polymer ?
#
loop_
_entity_poly.entity_id
_entity_poly.type
_entity_poly.pdbx_seq_one_letter_code
_entity_poly.pdbx_strand_id
1 'polypeptide(L)'
;QDIQYSRHMEIRKKLNEWGDNEGAPTTIVDHGANPGLVSHFTKYALIDMAKKILKEKPDDSRKEQLKQALKDKNFARLAQLEDVKTIHISERDTQITNKPKEVNEFVNTWSIEGFFEKGVAPTELGWGTHERYIPQSAFFHQVGPGNQICLTTIGMKTWVRSWVPCGEITGMVIRHGEAFSISDRLTVWENGKAVYRPTVYYAYRPCDAAINSLHELEMRQFKLQEKQRIMSDEIIDGRDELGVLLMGHDFKSW
;
A
#
# COMPACT_ATOMS: atom_id res chain seq x y z
N GLN A 1 -19.55 -1.37 -10.02
CA GLN A 1 -18.78 -0.73 -8.94
C GLN A 1 -17.37 -0.54 -9.45
N ASP A 2 -16.86 0.69 -9.39
CA ASP A 2 -15.50 1.02 -9.79
C ASP A 2 -14.53 0.50 -8.71
N ILE A 3 -13.83 -0.59 -9.02
CA ILE A 3 -12.84 -1.24 -8.16
C ILE A 3 -11.44 -0.81 -8.63
N GLN A 4 -10.50 -0.67 -7.71
CA GLN A 4 -9.19 -0.09 -8.02
C GLN A 4 -8.42 -0.91 -9.06
N TYR A 5 -8.55 -2.24 -9.02
CA TYR A 5 -8.04 -3.12 -10.07
C TYR A 5 -8.54 -2.73 -11.47
N SER A 6 -9.83 -2.42 -11.63
CA SER A 6 -10.42 -2.02 -12.92
C SER A 6 -9.82 -0.72 -13.43
N ARG A 7 -9.63 0.28 -12.57
CA ARG A 7 -8.93 1.52 -12.92
C ARG A 7 -7.52 1.24 -13.46
N HIS A 8 -6.76 0.32 -12.83
CA HIS A 8 -5.46 -0.08 -13.35
C HIS A 8 -5.53 -0.81 -14.69
N MET A 9 -6.61 -1.58 -14.94
CA MET A 9 -6.81 -2.23 -16.25
C MET A 9 -7.09 -1.20 -17.34
N GLU A 10 -7.88 -0.16 -17.05
CA GLU A 10 -8.12 0.93 -17.98
C GLU A 10 -6.84 1.73 -18.29
N ILE A 11 -6.02 2.02 -17.26
CA ILE A 11 -4.72 2.66 -17.45
C ILE A 11 -3.84 1.81 -18.36
N ARG A 12 -3.73 0.50 -18.12
CA ARG A 12 -2.96 -0.41 -18.98
C ARG A 12 -3.47 -0.44 -20.41
N LYS A 13 -4.80 -0.48 -20.60
CA LYS A 13 -5.41 -0.44 -21.93
C LYS A 13 -5.00 0.84 -22.67
N LYS A 14 -5.11 2.00 -22.01
CA LYS A 14 -4.67 3.29 -22.58
C LYS A 14 -3.19 3.32 -22.90
N LEU A 15 -2.33 2.81 -22.01
CA LEU A 15 -0.89 2.73 -22.25
C LEU A 15 -0.55 1.87 -23.49
N ASN A 16 -1.28 0.78 -23.70
CA ASN A 16 -1.09 -0.07 -24.89
C ASN A 16 -1.51 0.63 -26.19
N GLU A 17 -2.42 1.61 -26.13
CA GLU A 17 -2.83 2.43 -27.27
C GLU A 17 -1.78 3.50 -27.65
N TRP A 18 -0.84 3.82 -26.74
CA TRP A 18 0.14 4.90 -26.92
C TRP A 18 1.43 4.50 -27.66
N GLY A 19 1.56 3.25 -28.10
CA GLY A 19 2.68 2.79 -28.95
C GLY A 19 4.05 2.91 -28.27
N ASP A 20 5.06 3.38 -29.02
CA ASP A 20 6.45 3.55 -28.56
C ASP A 20 6.68 4.84 -27.73
N ASN A 21 5.65 5.68 -27.58
CA ASN A 21 5.68 6.95 -26.86
C ASN A 21 6.73 7.95 -27.37
N GLU A 22 7.18 7.85 -28.64
CA GLU A 22 8.13 8.81 -29.19
C GLU A 22 7.50 10.21 -29.31
N GLY A 23 8.04 11.18 -28.56
CA GLY A 23 7.61 12.58 -28.58
C GLY A 23 6.34 12.91 -27.80
N ALA A 24 5.69 11.94 -27.15
CA ALA A 24 4.53 12.18 -26.30
C ALA A 24 4.92 12.85 -24.97
N PRO A 25 4.10 13.78 -24.44
CA PRO A 25 4.34 14.36 -23.12
C PRO A 25 4.37 13.30 -22.01
N THR A 26 5.34 13.41 -21.10
CA THR A 26 5.37 12.55 -19.91
C THR A 26 4.17 12.82 -19.02
N THR A 27 3.41 11.77 -18.70
CA THR A 27 2.31 11.83 -17.72
C THR A 27 2.68 11.02 -16.49
N ILE A 28 2.57 11.65 -15.32
CA ILE A 28 2.83 11.00 -14.03
C ILE A 28 1.48 10.80 -13.33
N VAL A 29 1.17 9.55 -12.99
CA VAL A 29 -0.08 9.16 -12.32
C VAL A 29 0.28 8.59 -10.95
N ASP A 30 -0.56 8.87 -9.94
CA ASP A 30 -0.45 8.29 -8.59
C ASP A 30 0.93 8.56 -7.94
N HIS A 31 1.32 9.83 -7.89
CA HIS A 31 2.61 10.30 -7.38
C HIS A 31 2.49 11.33 -6.25
N GLY A 32 1.70 10.97 -5.23
CA GLY A 32 1.64 11.66 -3.95
C GLY A 32 2.56 11.00 -2.90
N ALA A 33 2.12 10.97 -1.65
CA ALA A 33 2.82 10.23 -0.59
C ALA A 33 2.65 8.72 -0.76
N ASN A 34 1.39 8.28 -0.75
CA ASN A 34 0.94 6.92 -0.98
C ASN A 34 -0.38 7.04 -1.75
N PRO A 35 -0.48 6.62 -3.03
CA PRO A 35 0.59 6.08 -3.85
C PRO A 35 1.59 7.16 -4.28
N GLY A 36 2.86 6.78 -4.47
CA GLY A 36 3.92 7.67 -4.93
C GLY A 36 5.22 7.46 -4.15
N LEU A 37 5.52 8.34 -3.18
CA LEU A 37 6.71 8.31 -2.33
C LEU A 37 6.99 6.92 -1.73
N VAL A 38 5.97 6.18 -1.31
CA VAL A 38 6.12 4.81 -0.77
C VAL A 38 6.72 3.81 -1.77
N SER A 39 6.57 4.04 -3.07
CA SER A 39 7.28 3.26 -4.10
C SER A 39 8.78 3.56 -4.09
N HIS A 40 9.17 4.79 -3.78
CA HIS A 40 10.57 5.17 -3.61
C HIS A 40 11.15 4.58 -2.31
N PHE A 41 10.39 4.64 -1.21
CA PHE A 41 10.78 3.98 0.04
C PHE A 41 10.97 2.48 -0.13
N THR A 42 10.08 1.81 -0.86
CA THR A 42 10.21 0.38 -1.18
C THR A 42 11.53 0.08 -1.90
N LYS A 43 11.84 0.86 -2.95
CA LYS A 43 13.11 0.69 -3.69
C LYS A 43 14.32 0.95 -2.81
N TYR A 44 14.25 1.98 -1.97
CA TYR A 44 15.33 2.32 -1.04
C TYR A 44 15.56 1.17 -0.03
N ALA A 45 14.50 0.67 0.59
CA ALA A 45 14.55 -0.43 1.54
C ALA A 45 15.16 -1.70 0.94
N LEU A 46 14.76 -2.09 -0.28
CA LEU A 46 15.35 -3.24 -0.99
C LEU A 46 16.85 -3.03 -1.24
N ILE A 47 17.27 -1.85 -1.71
CA ILE A 47 18.69 -1.54 -1.92
C ILE A 47 19.47 -1.62 -0.60
N ASP A 48 18.90 -1.09 0.48
CA ASP A 48 19.55 -1.03 1.78
C ASP A 48 19.68 -2.43 2.41
N MET A 49 18.63 -3.24 2.33
CA MET A 49 18.66 -4.64 2.75
C MET A 49 19.67 -5.46 1.95
N ALA A 50 19.69 -5.35 0.61
CA ALA A 50 20.69 -6.03 -0.22
C ALA A 50 22.12 -5.68 0.21
N LYS A 51 22.40 -4.38 0.43
CA LYS A 51 23.71 -3.92 0.90
C LYS A 51 24.05 -4.48 2.28
N LYS A 52 23.09 -4.52 3.20
CA LYS A 52 23.27 -5.11 4.53
C LYS A 52 23.57 -6.61 4.45
N ILE A 53 22.85 -7.36 3.61
CA ILE A 53 23.14 -8.79 3.36
C ILE A 53 24.58 -8.94 2.84
N LEU A 54 24.96 -8.19 1.80
CA LEU A 54 26.31 -8.26 1.21
C LEU A 54 27.42 -7.91 2.21
N LYS A 55 27.13 -7.03 3.17
CA LYS A 55 28.07 -6.61 4.21
C LYS A 55 28.17 -7.63 5.36
N GLU A 56 27.04 -8.11 5.86
CA GLU A 56 26.97 -8.93 7.07
C GLU A 56 27.05 -10.44 6.78
N LYS A 57 26.81 -10.84 5.53
CA LYS A 57 26.82 -12.24 5.08
C LYS A 57 27.71 -12.39 3.82
N PRO A 58 29.04 -12.23 3.94
CA PRO A 58 29.94 -12.22 2.79
C PRO A 58 30.03 -13.55 2.02
N ASP A 59 29.61 -14.66 2.64
CA ASP A 59 29.58 -16.01 2.06
C ASP A 59 28.16 -16.46 1.66
N ASP A 60 27.18 -15.53 1.66
CA ASP A 60 25.81 -15.84 1.24
C ASP A 60 25.77 -16.30 -0.22
N SER A 61 25.10 -17.43 -0.48
CA SER A 61 25.02 -18.01 -1.83
C SER A 61 24.32 -17.10 -2.84
N ARG A 62 23.52 -16.13 -2.38
CA ARG A 62 22.83 -15.14 -3.22
C ARG A 62 23.71 -13.96 -3.62
N LYS A 63 24.91 -13.81 -3.06
CA LYS A 63 25.78 -12.62 -3.19
C LYS A 63 25.94 -12.10 -4.61
N GLU A 64 26.34 -12.96 -5.55
CA GLU A 64 26.57 -12.53 -6.94
C GLU A 64 25.25 -12.13 -7.63
N GLN A 65 24.16 -12.82 -7.31
CA GLN A 65 22.82 -12.48 -7.83
C GLN A 65 22.31 -11.15 -7.26
N LEU A 66 22.55 -10.88 -5.97
CA LEU A 66 22.22 -9.61 -5.32
C LEU A 66 23.01 -8.44 -5.91
N LYS A 67 24.32 -8.61 -6.12
CA LYS A 67 25.15 -7.60 -6.78
C LYS A 67 24.67 -7.30 -8.20
N GLN A 68 24.34 -8.34 -8.96
CA GLN A 68 23.83 -8.18 -10.32
C GLN A 68 22.47 -7.46 -10.32
N ALA A 69 21.53 -7.89 -9.46
CA ALA A 69 20.23 -7.25 -9.35
C ALA A 69 20.31 -5.78 -8.89
N LEU A 70 21.25 -5.44 -8.00
CA LEU A 70 21.55 -4.05 -7.62
C LEU A 70 22.05 -3.22 -8.80
N LYS A 71 23.01 -3.76 -9.57
CA LYS A 71 23.59 -3.11 -10.75
C LYS A 71 22.53 -2.81 -11.81
N ASP A 72 21.66 -3.80 -12.07
CA ASP A 72 20.60 -3.71 -13.08
C ASP A 72 19.37 -2.93 -12.59
N LYS A 73 19.34 -2.55 -11.30
CA LYS A 73 18.16 -1.99 -10.62
C LYS A 73 16.93 -2.90 -10.79
N ASN A 74 17.14 -4.20 -10.76
CA ASN A 74 16.09 -5.21 -10.87
C ASN A 74 15.44 -5.45 -9.50
N PHE A 75 14.52 -4.56 -9.13
CA PHE A 75 13.86 -4.58 -7.82
C PHE A 75 13.00 -5.83 -7.57
N ALA A 76 12.37 -6.39 -8.60
CA ALA A 76 11.60 -7.64 -8.47
C ALA A 76 12.53 -8.80 -8.07
N ARG A 77 13.71 -8.88 -8.71
CA ARG A 77 14.71 -9.90 -8.36
C ARG A 77 15.34 -9.63 -6.99
N LEU A 78 15.58 -8.37 -6.61
CA LEU A 78 16.04 -8.03 -5.26
C LEU A 78 15.06 -8.53 -4.19
N ALA A 79 13.79 -8.15 -4.30
CA ALA A 79 12.76 -8.55 -3.36
C ALA A 79 12.60 -10.09 -3.28
N GLN A 80 12.72 -10.80 -4.41
CA GLN A 80 12.74 -12.25 -4.45
C GLN A 80 13.95 -12.86 -3.75
N LEU A 81 15.16 -12.35 -4.03
CA LEU A 81 16.41 -12.86 -3.44
C LEU A 81 16.45 -12.61 -1.93
N GLU A 82 15.94 -11.48 -1.48
CA GLU A 82 15.83 -11.10 -0.08
C GLU A 82 14.73 -11.88 0.66
N ASP A 83 13.88 -12.65 -0.03
CA ASP A 83 12.71 -13.34 0.51
C ASP A 83 11.69 -12.38 1.18
N VAL A 84 11.48 -11.20 0.58
CA VAL A 84 10.43 -10.26 1.02
C VAL A 84 9.07 -10.87 0.69
N LYS A 85 8.29 -11.18 1.73
CA LYS A 85 6.99 -11.85 1.62
C LYS A 85 5.85 -10.86 1.59
N THR A 86 5.87 -9.88 2.48
CA THR A 86 4.83 -8.86 2.57
C THR A 86 5.43 -7.48 2.72
N ILE A 87 4.74 -6.48 2.17
CA ILE A 87 5.06 -5.07 2.26
C ILE A 87 3.80 -4.36 2.73
N HIS A 88 3.80 -3.87 3.97
CA HIS A 88 2.74 -2.98 4.40
C HIS A 88 3.15 -1.56 4.04
N ILE A 89 2.25 -0.82 3.41
CA ILE A 89 2.29 0.63 3.53
C ILE A 89 1.77 0.89 4.94
N SER A 90 2.66 1.17 5.87
CA SER A 90 2.31 1.20 7.30
C SER A 90 2.30 2.65 7.73
N GLU A 91 1.14 3.11 8.21
CA GLU A 91 0.95 4.51 8.53
C GLU A 91 0.20 4.69 9.83
N ARG A 92 0.75 5.56 10.68
CA ARG A 92 0.08 6.06 11.87
C ARG A 92 0.09 7.57 11.88
N ASP A 93 -1.10 8.14 11.78
CA ASP A 93 -1.32 9.55 12.02
C ASP A 93 -1.68 9.75 13.51
N THR A 94 -0.88 10.60 14.16
CA THR A 94 -1.01 10.99 15.59
C THR A 94 -1.33 12.46 15.75
N GLN A 95 -1.62 13.19 14.66
CA GLN A 95 -1.90 14.62 14.71
C GLN A 95 -3.17 14.86 15.53
N ILE A 96 -3.08 15.80 16.47
CA ILE A 96 -4.17 16.18 17.37
C ILE A 96 -4.51 17.66 17.25
N THR A 97 -5.76 18.00 17.54
CA THR A 97 -6.30 19.37 17.59
C THR A 97 -6.89 19.63 18.98
N ASN A 98 -6.90 20.90 19.41
CA ASN A 98 -7.66 21.33 20.60
C ASN A 98 -9.15 21.62 20.30
N LYS A 99 -9.60 21.44 19.05
CA LYS A 99 -11.01 21.57 18.65
C LYS A 99 -11.65 20.19 18.49
N PRO A 100 -12.43 19.73 19.48
CA PRO A 100 -13.09 18.45 19.40
C PRO A 100 -13.96 18.33 18.16
N LYS A 101 -14.04 17.12 17.60
CA LYS A 101 -14.98 16.77 16.53
C LYS A 101 -16.43 17.05 17.00
N GLU A 102 -17.22 17.75 16.20
CA GLU A 102 -18.65 17.95 16.45
C GLU A 102 -19.50 16.76 16.00
N VAL A 103 -20.74 16.66 16.50
CA VAL A 103 -21.73 15.71 15.97
C VAL A 103 -22.09 16.10 14.53
N ASN A 104 -22.21 15.11 13.64
CA ASN A 104 -22.43 15.29 12.21
C ASN A 104 -21.31 16.08 11.50
N GLU A 105 -20.07 15.95 12.00
CA GLU A 105 -18.84 16.47 11.39
C GLU A 105 -17.84 15.34 11.11
N PHE A 106 -17.34 15.24 9.88
CA PHE A 106 -16.17 14.43 9.56
C PHE A 106 -14.90 15.29 9.69
N VAL A 107 -13.93 14.84 10.48
CA VAL A 107 -12.64 15.52 10.69
C VAL A 107 -11.53 14.59 10.25
N ASN A 108 -10.58 15.09 9.45
CA ASN A 108 -9.43 14.33 8.98
C ASN A 108 -8.23 15.25 8.72
N THR A 109 -7.04 14.70 8.51
CA THR A 109 -5.82 15.45 8.14
C THR A 109 -5.67 15.64 6.62
N TRP A 110 -6.44 14.90 5.83
CA TRP A 110 -6.47 15.00 4.37
C TRP A 110 -7.89 14.79 3.82
N SER A 111 -8.04 14.78 2.49
CA SER A 111 -9.33 14.72 1.79
C SER A 111 -10.30 13.68 2.38
N ILE A 112 -11.42 14.18 2.90
CA ILE A 112 -12.47 13.37 3.51
C ILE A 112 -13.22 12.57 2.45
N GLU A 113 -13.53 13.17 1.30
CA GLU A 113 -14.19 12.47 0.20
C GLU A 113 -13.31 11.34 -0.34
N GLY A 114 -12.00 11.61 -0.52
CA GLY A 114 -11.05 10.59 -0.95
C GLY A 114 -10.90 9.47 0.06
N PHE A 115 -10.93 9.78 1.37
CA PHE A 115 -10.88 8.75 2.40
C PHE A 115 -12.19 7.94 2.47
N PHE A 116 -13.33 8.61 2.37
CA PHE A 116 -14.65 7.98 2.31
C PHE A 116 -14.74 7.01 1.14
N GLU A 117 -14.48 7.47 -0.09
CA GLU A 117 -14.60 6.70 -1.31
C GLU A 117 -13.75 5.41 -1.26
N LYS A 118 -12.51 5.51 -0.75
CA LYS A 118 -11.63 4.36 -0.59
C LYS A 118 -12.00 3.48 0.60
N GLY A 119 -12.50 4.07 1.68
CA GLY A 119 -12.81 3.38 2.92
C GLY A 119 -14.10 2.55 2.87
N VAL A 120 -15.14 3.03 2.17
CA VAL A 120 -16.39 2.27 1.97
C VAL A 120 -16.33 1.27 0.82
N ALA A 121 -15.30 1.36 -0.01
CA ALA A 121 -15.09 0.41 -1.10
C ALA A 121 -14.64 -0.96 -0.55
N PRO A 122 -14.84 -2.04 -1.33
CA PRO A 122 -14.29 -3.34 -1.01
C PRO A 122 -12.78 -3.29 -0.75
N THR A 123 -12.33 -4.14 0.16
CA THR A 123 -10.91 -4.26 0.48
C THR A 123 -10.17 -4.87 -0.72
N GLU A 124 -9.11 -4.21 -1.18
CA GLU A 124 -8.22 -4.72 -2.22
C GLU A 124 -6.79 -4.74 -1.71
N LEU A 125 -6.08 -5.86 -1.94
CA LEU A 125 -4.68 -6.01 -1.59
C LEU A 125 -3.92 -6.82 -2.63
N GLY A 126 -2.64 -6.48 -2.81
CA GLY A 126 -1.67 -7.29 -3.53
C GLY A 126 -1.52 -8.66 -2.87
N TRP A 127 -1.60 -9.74 -3.63
CA TRP A 127 -1.63 -11.10 -3.11
C TRP A 127 -0.34 -11.85 -3.45
N GLY A 128 0.45 -12.16 -2.43
CA GLY A 128 1.76 -12.76 -2.58
C GLY A 128 1.70 -14.26 -2.90
N THR A 129 2.72 -14.76 -3.63
CA THR A 129 2.84 -16.18 -3.97
C THR A 129 3.12 -17.08 -2.76
N HIS A 130 3.50 -16.49 -1.63
CA HIS A 130 3.79 -17.20 -0.39
C HIS A 130 2.53 -17.48 0.46
N GLU A 131 1.41 -16.81 0.16
CA GLU A 131 0.17 -16.92 0.93
C GLU A 131 -0.43 -18.31 0.76
N ARG A 132 -0.64 -19.01 1.90
CA ARG A 132 -1.17 -20.39 1.93
C ARG A 132 -2.65 -20.45 2.27
N TYR A 133 -3.15 -19.40 2.91
CA TYR A 133 -4.53 -19.32 3.41
C TYR A 133 -5.26 -18.21 2.68
N ILE A 134 -6.24 -18.60 1.88
CA ILE A 134 -7.10 -17.68 1.17
C ILE A 134 -8.28 -17.34 2.08
N PRO A 135 -8.56 -16.06 2.36
CA PRO A 135 -9.75 -15.67 3.13
C PRO A 135 -11.02 -16.17 2.44
N GLN A 136 -11.99 -16.64 3.21
CA GLN A 136 -13.26 -17.14 2.66
C GLN A 136 -14.01 -16.08 1.83
N SER A 137 -13.82 -14.80 2.15
CA SER A 137 -14.40 -13.65 1.48
C SER A 137 -13.64 -13.20 0.21
N ALA A 138 -12.57 -13.89 -0.19
CA ALA A 138 -11.70 -13.45 -1.26
C ALA A 138 -12.21 -13.80 -2.67
N PHE A 139 -12.09 -12.83 -3.58
CA PHE A 139 -12.26 -12.98 -5.02
C PHE A 139 -10.95 -12.70 -5.74
N PHE A 140 -10.71 -13.48 -6.79
CA PHE A 140 -9.56 -13.33 -7.68
C PHE A 140 -10.01 -12.73 -9.01
N HIS A 141 -9.19 -11.85 -9.57
CA HIS A 141 -9.42 -11.26 -10.89
C HIS A 141 -9.08 -12.26 -12.00
N GLN A 142 -9.97 -12.38 -12.98
CA GLN A 142 -9.80 -13.30 -14.13
C GLN A 142 -9.06 -12.68 -15.32
N VAL A 143 -8.80 -11.37 -15.26
CA VAL A 143 -8.15 -10.59 -16.33
C VAL A 143 -7.00 -9.78 -15.76
N GLY A 144 -6.02 -9.45 -16.60
CA GLY A 144 -4.84 -8.68 -16.18
C GLY A 144 -3.80 -9.53 -15.43
N PRO A 145 -2.87 -8.90 -14.68
CA PRO A 145 -1.76 -9.59 -14.04
C PRO A 145 -2.14 -10.48 -12.85
N GLY A 146 -3.39 -10.43 -12.37
CA GLY A 146 -3.89 -11.27 -11.27
C GLY A 146 -3.08 -11.11 -9.99
N ASN A 147 -2.60 -9.89 -9.72
CA ASN A 147 -1.68 -9.57 -8.63
C ASN A 147 -2.37 -9.09 -7.36
N GLN A 148 -3.69 -8.90 -7.38
CA GLN A 148 -4.50 -8.55 -6.22
C GLN A 148 -5.63 -9.55 -6.00
N ILE A 149 -6.14 -9.56 -4.76
CA ILE A 149 -7.45 -10.10 -4.42
C ILE A 149 -8.36 -8.98 -3.89
N CYS A 150 -9.65 -9.22 -3.96
CA CYS A 150 -10.69 -8.37 -3.38
C CYS A 150 -11.45 -9.14 -2.29
N LEU A 151 -11.80 -8.51 -1.18
CA LEU A 151 -12.63 -9.12 -0.13
C LEU A 151 -14.05 -8.55 -0.15
N THR A 152 -15.03 -9.33 0.31
CA THR A 152 -16.41 -8.83 0.53
C THR A 152 -16.51 -7.74 1.60
N THR A 153 -15.50 -7.60 2.47
CA THR A 153 -15.47 -6.58 3.53
C THR A 153 -14.97 -5.25 2.99
N ILE A 154 -15.54 -4.15 3.50
CA ILE A 154 -15.09 -2.79 3.14
C ILE A 154 -13.78 -2.42 3.85
N GLY A 155 -12.97 -1.57 3.22
CA GLY A 155 -11.61 -1.28 3.69
C GLY A 155 -11.55 -0.76 5.13
N MET A 156 -12.44 0.15 5.51
CA MET A 156 -12.46 0.71 6.88
C MET A 156 -12.88 -0.28 7.98
N LYS A 157 -13.41 -1.46 7.59
CA LYS A 157 -13.84 -2.52 8.51
C LYS A 157 -12.91 -3.73 8.49
N THR A 158 -11.94 -3.77 7.58
CA THR A 158 -10.93 -4.82 7.52
C THR A 158 -9.70 -4.39 8.30
N TRP A 159 -9.43 -5.06 9.41
CA TRP A 159 -8.33 -4.72 10.31
C TRP A 159 -7.16 -5.68 10.16
N VAL A 160 -5.95 -5.14 10.19
CA VAL A 160 -4.68 -5.87 10.12
C VAL A 160 -3.74 -5.40 11.23
N ARG A 161 -2.86 -6.30 11.68
CA ARG A 161 -1.76 -5.93 12.56
C ARG A 161 -0.59 -5.44 11.71
N SER A 162 -0.04 -4.30 12.09
CA SER A 162 1.14 -3.72 11.46
C SER A 162 2.02 -3.04 12.51
N TRP A 163 3.12 -2.45 12.06
CA TRP A 163 4.07 -1.76 12.92
C TRP A 163 4.58 -0.49 12.23
N VAL A 164 4.80 0.56 13.01
CA VAL A 164 5.47 1.80 12.63
C VAL A 164 6.51 2.14 13.71
N PRO A 165 7.46 3.07 13.49
CA PRO A 165 8.50 3.36 14.49
C PRO A 165 8.00 3.70 15.89
N CYS A 166 6.82 4.31 16.03
CA CYS A 166 6.22 4.57 17.35
C CYS A 166 5.51 3.36 18.01
N GLY A 167 5.37 2.23 17.32
CA GLY A 167 4.89 0.99 17.90
C GLY A 167 3.94 0.17 17.01
N GLU A 168 3.37 -0.86 17.62
CA GLU A 168 2.35 -1.70 16.99
C GLU A 168 1.08 -0.91 16.69
N ILE A 169 0.47 -1.19 15.54
CA ILE A 169 -0.82 -0.62 15.14
C ILE A 169 -1.78 -1.72 14.71
N THR A 170 -3.07 -1.44 14.92
CA THR A 170 -4.14 -2.11 14.20
C THR A 170 -4.66 -1.15 13.15
N GLY A 171 -4.28 -1.40 11.90
CA GLY A 171 -4.57 -0.55 10.74
C GLY A 171 -5.74 -1.09 9.93
N MET A 172 -6.42 -0.21 9.20
CA MET A 172 -7.45 -0.55 8.22
C MET A 172 -6.80 -0.89 6.88
N VAL A 173 -7.39 -1.84 6.15
CA VAL A 173 -6.97 -2.19 4.78
C VAL A 173 -7.71 -1.34 3.76
N ILE A 174 -7.27 -0.08 3.63
CA ILE A 174 -7.87 0.87 2.69
C ILE A 174 -7.29 0.63 1.29
N ARG A 175 -8.15 0.52 0.27
CA ARG A 175 -7.70 0.28 -1.11
C ARG A 175 -6.79 1.42 -1.60
N HIS A 176 -5.64 1.09 -2.18
CA HIS A 176 -4.61 2.05 -2.56
C HIS A 176 -3.76 1.59 -3.75
N GLY A 177 -3.47 2.49 -4.71
CA GLY A 177 -2.98 2.13 -6.04
C GLY A 177 -1.56 1.55 -6.02
N GLU A 178 -0.79 1.85 -4.98
CA GLU A 178 0.50 1.24 -4.72
C GLU A 178 0.40 -0.24 -4.32
N ALA A 179 -0.70 -0.68 -3.71
CA ALA A 179 -0.90 -2.10 -3.41
C ALA A 179 -0.97 -2.91 -4.70
N PHE A 180 -1.57 -2.35 -5.76
CA PHE A 180 -1.53 -2.92 -7.09
C PHE A 180 -0.14 -2.77 -7.71
N SER A 181 0.35 -1.52 -7.83
CA SER A 181 1.52 -1.25 -8.66
C SER A 181 2.83 -1.79 -8.08
N ILE A 182 3.02 -1.79 -6.76
CA ILE A 182 4.21 -2.40 -6.12
C ILE A 182 4.15 -3.92 -6.25
N SER A 183 3.01 -4.54 -5.94
CA SER A 183 2.82 -6.00 -6.07
C SER A 183 3.12 -6.47 -7.51
N ASP A 184 2.56 -5.78 -8.51
CA ASP A 184 2.82 -6.10 -9.91
C ASP A 184 4.29 -5.87 -10.29
N ARG A 185 4.85 -4.71 -9.95
CA ARG A 185 6.21 -4.32 -10.35
C ARG A 185 7.30 -5.17 -9.72
N LEU A 186 7.03 -5.77 -8.56
CA LEU A 186 7.91 -6.71 -7.88
C LEU A 186 7.62 -8.18 -8.21
N THR A 187 6.65 -8.46 -9.10
CA THR A 187 6.39 -9.84 -9.54
C THR A 187 7.52 -10.32 -10.45
N VAL A 188 8.05 -11.52 -10.17
CA VAL A 188 8.97 -12.25 -11.06
C VAL A 188 8.17 -13.29 -11.82
N TRP A 189 8.30 -13.26 -13.14
CA TRP A 189 7.59 -14.13 -14.07
C TRP A 189 8.57 -15.10 -14.73
N GLU A 190 8.22 -16.39 -14.75
CA GLU A 190 8.92 -17.42 -15.51
C GLU A 190 7.90 -18.20 -16.34
N ASN A 191 8.10 -18.27 -17.65
CA ASN A 191 7.20 -18.98 -18.58
C ASN A 191 5.72 -18.57 -18.42
N GLY A 192 5.45 -17.28 -18.20
CA GLY A 192 4.10 -16.75 -18.01
C GLY A 192 3.48 -17.02 -16.63
N LYS A 193 4.21 -17.64 -15.70
CA LYS A 193 3.77 -17.89 -14.32
C LYS A 193 4.48 -16.95 -13.34
N ALA A 194 3.73 -16.34 -12.43
CA ALA A 194 4.32 -15.60 -11.31
C ALA A 194 4.98 -16.59 -10.32
N VAL A 195 6.31 -16.64 -10.31
CA VAL A 195 7.09 -17.50 -9.41
C VAL A 195 7.43 -16.82 -8.09
N TYR A 196 7.34 -15.49 -8.06
CA TYR A 196 7.47 -14.68 -6.87
C TYR A 196 6.61 -13.43 -6.98
N ARG A 197 5.94 -13.08 -5.88
CA ARG A 197 5.22 -11.83 -5.69
C ARG A 197 5.06 -11.57 -4.19
N PRO A 198 5.29 -10.35 -3.70
CA PRO A 198 4.98 -10.00 -2.31
C PRO A 198 3.47 -9.69 -2.14
N THR A 199 2.94 -9.98 -0.96
CA THR A 199 1.68 -9.39 -0.50
C THR A 199 1.89 -7.90 -0.26
N VAL A 200 1.00 -7.04 -0.72
CA VAL A 200 1.14 -5.59 -0.53
C VAL A 200 -0.21 -4.98 -0.18
N TYR A 201 -0.28 -4.23 0.91
CA TYR A 201 -1.48 -3.50 1.27
C TYR A 201 -1.19 -2.31 2.17
N TYR A 202 -2.15 -1.40 2.24
CA TYR A 202 -2.12 -0.28 3.15
C TYR A 202 -2.67 -0.70 4.51
N ALA A 203 -1.92 -0.47 5.57
CA ALA A 203 -2.30 -0.68 6.96
C ALA A 203 -2.39 0.68 7.63
N TYR A 204 -3.55 1.33 7.48
CA TYR A 204 -3.71 2.73 7.84
C TYR A 204 -4.38 2.90 9.20
N ARG A 205 -3.71 3.60 10.12
CA ARG A 205 -4.32 4.11 11.34
C ARG A 205 -4.35 5.65 11.27
N PRO A 206 -5.49 6.26 10.88
CA PRO A 206 -5.61 7.72 10.81
C PRO A 206 -5.62 8.34 12.21
N CYS A 207 -5.57 9.68 12.27
CA CYS A 207 -5.71 10.44 13.49
C CYS A 207 -6.98 10.07 14.28
N ASP A 208 -6.97 10.31 15.59
CA ASP A 208 -8.06 9.92 16.48
C ASP A 208 -9.39 10.61 16.12
N ALA A 209 -9.33 11.85 15.61
CA ALA A 209 -10.51 12.56 15.11
C ALA A 209 -11.16 11.84 13.92
N ALA A 210 -10.36 11.34 12.97
CA ALA A 210 -10.84 10.59 11.83
C ALA A 210 -11.38 9.21 12.21
N ILE A 211 -10.78 8.53 13.20
CA ILE A 211 -11.36 7.30 13.77
C ILE A 211 -12.76 7.57 14.32
N ASN A 212 -12.93 8.63 15.12
CA ASN A 212 -14.24 9.03 15.64
C ASN A 212 -15.23 9.39 14.52
N SER A 213 -14.76 10.03 13.44
CA SER A 213 -15.59 10.33 12.28
C SER A 213 -16.02 9.08 11.49
N LEU A 214 -15.15 8.08 11.35
CA LEU A 214 -15.51 6.80 10.72
C LEU A 214 -16.53 6.02 11.57
N HIS A 215 -16.40 6.05 12.90
CA HIS A 215 -17.40 5.44 13.78
C HIS A 215 -18.78 6.08 13.60
N GLU A 216 -18.85 7.41 13.52
CA GLU A 216 -20.12 8.09 13.24
C GLU A 216 -20.63 7.81 11.82
N LEU A 217 -19.75 7.74 10.83
CA LEU A 217 -20.11 7.39 9.46
C LEU A 217 -20.80 6.00 9.41
N GLU A 218 -20.26 5.02 10.14
CA GLU A 218 -20.85 3.69 10.25
C GLU A 218 -22.24 3.74 10.91
N MET A 219 -22.38 4.47 12.03
CA MET A 219 -23.69 4.66 12.68
C MET A 219 -24.72 5.28 11.74
N ARG A 220 -24.27 6.14 10.81
CA ARG A 220 -25.09 6.78 9.78
C ARG A 220 -25.34 5.93 8.53
N GLN A 221 -25.04 4.63 8.57
CA GLN A 221 -25.20 3.72 7.44
C GLN A 221 -24.42 4.20 6.20
N PHE A 222 -23.19 4.67 6.42
CA PHE A 222 -22.29 5.18 5.38
C PHE A 222 -22.81 6.42 4.62
N LYS A 223 -23.78 7.14 5.19
CA LYS A 223 -24.13 8.49 4.74
C LYS A 223 -23.14 9.49 5.33
N LEU A 224 -22.28 10.04 4.47
CA LEU A 224 -21.27 11.03 4.84
C LEU A 224 -21.88 12.19 5.65
N GLN A 225 -21.13 12.65 6.65
CA GLN A 225 -21.48 13.79 7.48
C GLN A 225 -21.62 15.05 6.63
N GLU A 226 -22.56 15.92 7.00
CA GLU A 226 -22.83 17.16 6.26
C GLU A 226 -21.71 18.19 6.45
N LYS A 227 -21.16 18.27 7.67
CA LYS A 227 -19.98 19.09 7.94
C LYS A 227 -18.72 18.26 7.72
N GLN A 228 -17.72 18.89 7.12
CA GLN A 228 -16.41 18.30 6.85
C GLN A 228 -15.33 19.32 7.21
N ARG A 229 -14.29 18.88 7.90
CA ARG A 229 -13.16 19.71 8.31
C ARG A 229 -11.84 18.98 8.12
N ILE A 230 -11.00 19.52 7.24
CA ILE A 230 -9.63 19.06 7.08
C ILE A 230 -8.76 19.88 8.02
N MET A 231 -8.07 19.21 8.94
CA MET A 231 -7.19 19.84 9.90
C MET A 231 -5.94 20.38 9.20
N SER A 232 -5.62 21.64 9.46
CA SER A 232 -4.39 22.30 9.01
C SER A 232 -3.73 23.04 10.18
N ASP A 233 -3.89 24.36 10.27
CA ASP A 233 -3.27 25.22 11.28
C ASP A 233 -3.78 24.96 12.71
N GLU A 234 -4.82 24.13 12.85
CA GLU A 234 -5.38 23.73 14.14
C GLU A 234 -4.68 22.52 14.77
N ILE A 235 -3.73 21.90 14.07
CA ILE A 235 -2.93 20.80 14.62
C ILE A 235 -1.96 21.38 15.65
N ILE A 236 -2.07 20.91 16.89
CA ILE A 236 -1.29 21.43 18.02
C ILE A 236 -0.09 20.54 18.40
N ASP A 237 -0.13 19.26 18.03
CA ASP A 237 0.93 18.27 18.28
C ASP A 237 0.70 17.04 17.40
N GLY A 238 1.65 16.10 17.45
CA GLY A 238 1.62 14.84 16.72
C GLY A 238 2.28 14.93 15.35
N ARG A 239 2.23 13.81 14.63
CA ARG A 239 2.87 13.63 13.32
C ARG A 239 2.19 12.51 12.53
N ASP A 240 2.43 12.53 11.23
CA ASP A 240 2.12 11.43 10.33
C ASP A 240 3.37 10.56 10.13
N GLU A 241 3.33 9.32 10.63
CA GLU A 241 4.37 8.32 10.43
C GLU A 241 4.00 7.37 9.29
N LEU A 242 4.21 7.83 8.06
CA LEU A 242 4.07 7.05 6.84
C LEU A 242 5.39 6.40 6.42
N GLY A 243 5.36 5.08 6.20
CA GLY A 243 6.47 4.33 5.64
C GLY A 243 6.08 3.03 4.95
N VAL A 244 7.08 2.20 4.67
CA VAL A 244 6.89 0.84 4.18
C VAL A 244 7.54 -0.12 5.15
N LEU A 245 6.82 -1.16 5.54
CA LEU A 245 7.27 -2.23 6.42
C LEU A 245 7.45 -3.48 5.57
N LEU A 246 8.69 -3.88 5.32
CA LEU A 246 9.01 -5.10 4.55
C LEU A 246 9.24 -6.24 5.54
N MET A 247 8.68 -7.43 5.25
CA MET A 247 8.78 -8.57 6.16
C MET A 247 8.99 -9.89 5.41
N GLY A 248 9.54 -10.87 6.13
CA GLY A 248 9.78 -12.24 5.64
C GLY A 248 11.23 -12.55 5.31
N HIS A 249 12.02 -11.50 5.09
CA HIS A 249 13.46 -11.55 4.81
C HIS A 249 14.31 -11.88 6.05
N ASP A 250 15.61 -12.02 5.83
CA ASP A 250 16.63 -12.39 6.82
C ASP A 250 16.65 -11.57 8.12
N PHE A 251 16.20 -10.32 8.06
CA PHE A 251 16.19 -9.40 9.21
C PHE A 251 14.82 -9.31 9.89
N LYS A 252 13.90 -10.23 9.54
CA LYS A 252 12.53 -10.37 10.02
C LYS A 252 11.59 -9.26 9.53
N SER A 253 11.90 -8.02 9.86
CA SER A 253 11.16 -6.82 9.51
C SER A 253 12.12 -5.66 9.27
N TRP A 254 11.82 -4.84 8.27
CA TRP A 254 12.62 -3.69 7.86
C TRP A 254 11.75 -2.44 7.72
#